data_AF-E3L3L4-F1
#
_entry.id   AF-E3L3L4-F1
#
_cell.length_a   1.000
_cell.length_b   1.000
_cell.length_c   1.000
_cell.angle_alpha   90.00
_cell.angle_beta   90.00
_cell.angle_gamma   90.00
#
_symmetry.space_group_name_H-M   'P 1'
#
loop_
_entity.id
_entity.type
_entity.pdbx_description
1 polymer ?
#
loop_
_entity_poly.entity_id
_entity_poly.type
_entity_poly.pdbx_seq_one_letter_code
_entity_poly.pdbx_strand_id
1 'polypeptide(L)'
;MLALIGNVAEKTVTKFLGENKPPRRKSGWNRFAAFSLESLKYPVPPKGASEGWEERNIEIGKAWKLLDVDEKAVFSARIFQHFSGIPCDFEDEAEDDEEESDLTTDEIELYKPLYDKLVNIEKVNIVAAKGSECQGENTSQTYKKALSATLKLNSELMNKPAVHHFECIQYNLLSTDSHTISGKK
;
A
#
# COMPACT_ATOMS: atom_id res chain seq x y z
N MET A 1 7.34 9.87 -5.10
CA MET A 1 7.62 11.15 -5.80
C MET A 1 8.75 11.95 -5.17
N LEU A 2 8.83 12.07 -3.84
CA LEU A 2 9.94 12.78 -3.17
C LEU A 2 11.34 12.26 -3.58
N ALA A 3 11.49 10.94 -3.73
CA ALA A 3 12.71 10.31 -4.22
C ALA A 3 13.11 10.77 -5.63
N LEU A 4 12.12 10.86 -6.53
CA LEU A 4 12.32 11.32 -7.91
C LEU A 4 12.70 12.80 -7.98
N ILE A 5 12.01 13.65 -7.21
CA ILE A 5 12.25 15.11 -7.18
C ILE A 5 13.62 15.41 -6.56
N GLY A 6 13.99 14.72 -5.48
CA GLY A 6 15.27 14.90 -4.81
C GLY A 6 16.44 14.20 -5.49
N ASN A 7 16.21 13.43 -6.57
CA ASN A 7 17.18 12.51 -7.16
C ASN A 7 17.89 11.63 -6.10
N VAL A 8 17.11 11.17 -5.11
CA VAL A 8 17.59 10.31 -4.02
C VAL A 8 16.94 8.95 -4.16
N ALA A 9 17.65 7.89 -3.80
CA ALA A 9 17.08 6.54 -3.77
C ALA A 9 15.83 6.49 -2.87
N GLU A 10 14.79 5.79 -3.32
CA GLU A 10 13.52 5.63 -2.59
C GLU A 10 13.73 5.09 -1.17
N LYS A 11 14.61 4.09 -1.03
CA LYS A 11 15.03 3.53 0.27
C LYS A 11 15.53 4.58 1.26
N THR A 12 16.14 5.65 0.77
CA THR A 12 16.66 6.73 1.61
C THR A 12 15.49 7.56 2.11
N VAL A 13 14.57 7.94 1.22
CA VAL A 13 13.38 8.71 1.57
C VAL A 13 12.48 7.92 2.53
N THR A 14 12.21 6.64 2.27
CA THR A 14 11.39 5.80 3.16
C THR A 14 12.05 5.57 4.51
N LYS A 15 13.38 5.46 4.57
CA LYS A 15 14.12 5.43 5.84
C LYS A 15 13.96 6.73 6.63
N PHE A 16 14.08 7.88 5.98
CA PHE A 16 13.88 9.18 6.63
C PHE A 16 12.45 9.39 7.13
N LEU A 17 11.45 8.93 6.38
CA LEU A 17 10.05 8.97 6.79
C LEU A 17 9.70 7.91 7.85
N GLY A 18 10.64 7.01 8.19
CA GLY A 18 10.40 5.92 9.13
C GLY A 18 9.46 4.82 8.61
N GLU A 19 9.20 4.81 7.31
CA GLU A 19 8.33 3.84 6.61
C GLU A 19 9.09 2.56 6.23
N ASN A 20 10.42 2.58 6.28
CA ASN A 20 11.28 1.43 5.99
C ASN A 20 11.39 0.44 7.17
N LYS A 21 10.26 0.17 7.83
CA LYS A 21 10.18 -0.87 8.86
C LYS A 21 9.88 -2.19 8.15
N PRO A 22 10.56 -3.30 8.53
CA PRO A 22 10.18 -4.59 7.99
C PRO A 22 8.69 -4.82 8.26
N PRO A 23 7.95 -5.39 7.30
CA PRO A 23 6.56 -5.73 7.53
C PRO A 23 6.48 -6.60 8.78
N ARG A 24 5.57 -6.25 9.69
CA ARG A 24 5.33 -7.09 10.87
C ARG A 24 4.88 -8.47 10.41
N ARG A 25 5.37 -9.51 11.10
CA ARG A 25 4.94 -10.89 10.85
C ARG A 25 3.41 -10.97 10.91
N LYS A 26 2.82 -11.64 9.93
CA LYS A 26 1.36 -11.78 9.84
C LYS A 26 0.91 -12.87 10.80
N SER A 27 0.36 -12.49 11.95
CA SER A 27 -0.25 -13.44 12.89
C SER A 27 -1.72 -13.78 12.57
N GLY A 28 -2.25 -14.85 13.18
CA GLY A 28 -3.66 -15.20 13.13
C GLY A 28 -4.61 -14.07 13.57
N TRP A 29 -4.15 -13.17 14.46
CA TRP A 29 -4.88 -11.95 14.79
C TRP A 29 -5.14 -11.06 13.56
N ASN A 30 -4.19 -10.94 12.64
CA ASN A 30 -4.40 -10.14 11.42
C ASN A 30 -5.48 -10.77 10.54
N ARG A 31 -5.50 -12.10 10.43
CA ARG A 31 -6.55 -12.83 9.68
C ARG A 31 -7.90 -12.64 10.35
N PHE A 32 -7.97 -12.72 11.68
CA PHE A 32 -9.18 -12.42 12.43
C PHE A 32 -9.67 -10.97 12.23
N ALA A 33 -8.79 -9.99 12.38
CA ALA A 33 -9.14 -8.58 12.23
C ALA A 33 -9.55 -8.20 10.79
N ALA A 34 -9.14 -9.00 9.80
CA ALA A 34 -9.47 -8.82 8.39
C ALA A 34 -10.72 -9.60 7.96
N PHE A 35 -10.87 -10.86 8.36
CA PHE A 35 -11.86 -11.78 7.78
C PHE A 35 -12.94 -12.24 8.76
N SER A 36 -12.86 -11.93 10.06
CA SER A 36 -13.92 -12.33 10.98
C SER A 36 -15.23 -11.58 10.72
N LEU A 37 -16.35 -12.22 11.04
CA LEU A 37 -17.65 -11.56 11.08
C LEU A 37 -17.68 -10.43 12.13
N GLU A 38 -16.93 -10.58 13.22
CA GLU A 38 -16.83 -9.54 14.24
C GLU A 38 -16.18 -8.27 13.70
N SER A 39 -15.17 -8.40 12.83
CA SER A 39 -14.51 -7.26 12.20
C SER A 39 -15.43 -6.44 11.30
N LEU A 40 -16.57 -7.00 10.85
CA LEU A 40 -17.56 -6.31 10.03
C LEU A 40 -18.33 -5.24 10.81
N LYS A 41 -18.47 -5.41 12.13
CA LYS A 41 -19.18 -4.47 13.01
C LYS A 41 -18.46 -3.12 13.11
N TYR A 42 -17.15 -3.11 12.90
CA TYR A 42 -16.30 -1.94 13.10
C TYR A 42 -15.69 -1.50 11.77
N PRO A 43 -16.16 -0.39 11.16
CA PRO A 43 -15.62 0.09 9.90
C PRO A 43 -14.13 0.40 10.02
N VAL A 44 -13.37 0.07 8.99
CA VAL A 44 -11.93 0.36 8.96
C VAL A 44 -11.75 1.86 8.71
N PRO A 45 -11.05 2.60 9.60
CA PRO A 45 -10.83 4.02 9.37
C PRO A 45 -10.02 4.29 8.10
N PRO A 46 -10.18 5.47 7.47
CA PRO A 46 -9.44 5.81 6.27
C PRO A 46 -7.93 5.77 6.49
N LYS A 47 -7.18 5.36 5.46
CA LYS A 47 -5.72 5.38 5.50
C LYS A 47 -5.23 6.82 5.70
N GLY A 48 -4.43 7.05 6.74
CA GLY A 48 -3.90 8.38 7.09
C GLY A 48 -4.71 9.12 8.17
N ALA A 49 -5.86 8.59 8.60
CA ALA A 49 -6.55 9.07 9.79
C ALA A 49 -5.90 8.46 11.05
N SER A 50 -5.70 9.27 12.10
CA SER A 50 -5.25 8.80 13.42
C SER A 50 -6.42 8.40 14.33
N GLU A 51 -7.59 8.99 14.11
CA GLU A 51 -8.81 8.78 14.90
C GLU A 51 -9.54 7.49 14.47
N GLY A 52 -10.16 6.78 15.42
CA GLY A 52 -10.97 5.58 15.15
C GLY A 52 -10.20 4.26 15.13
N TRP A 53 -8.86 4.28 14.97
CA TRP A 53 -8.05 3.06 14.95
C TRP A 53 -7.91 2.42 16.32
N GLU A 54 -7.74 3.25 17.35
CA GLU A 54 -7.55 2.77 18.71
C GLU A 54 -8.83 2.13 19.26
N GLU A 55 -9.99 2.80 19.13
CA GLU A 55 -11.25 2.24 19.59
C GLU A 55 -11.58 0.93 18.88
N ARG A 56 -11.41 0.88 17.54
CA ARG A 56 -11.62 -0.34 16.75
C ARG A 56 -10.71 -1.48 17.22
N ASN A 57 -9.43 -1.21 17.41
CA ASN A 57 -8.46 -2.25 17.79
C ASN A 57 -8.69 -2.75 19.22
N ILE A 58 -9.15 -1.89 20.12
CA ILE A 58 -9.55 -2.28 21.48
C ILE A 58 -10.71 -3.27 21.43
N GLU A 59 -11.78 -2.94 20.70
CA GLU A 59 -12.97 -3.81 20.63
C GLU A 59 -12.69 -5.14 19.91
N ILE A 60 -12.00 -5.09 18.77
CA ILE A 60 -11.56 -6.32 18.06
C ILE A 60 -10.61 -7.14 18.95
N GLY A 61 -9.74 -6.48 19.70
CA GLY A 61 -8.84 -7.13 20.66
C GLY A 61 -9.59 -7.83 21.79
N LYS A 62 -10.68 -7.25 22.31
CA LYS A 62 -11.55 -7.90 23.30
C LYS A 62 -12.22 -9.14 22.71
N ALA A 63 -12.77 -9.04 21.50
CA ALA A 63 -13.39 -10.17 20.83
C ALA A 63 -12.39 -11.31 20.56
N TRP A 64 -11.18 -10.98 20.09
CA TRP A 64 -10.13 -11.98 19.91
C TRP A 64 -9.77 -12.68 21.22
N LYS A 65 -9.71 -11.95 22.34
CA LYS A 65 -9.42 -12.55 23.65
C LYS A 65 -10.51 -13.50 24.13
N LEU A 66 -11.77 -13.22 23.79
CA LEU A 66 -12.93 -14.02 24.20
C LEU A 66 -13.01 -15.37 23.47
N LEU A 67 -12.42 -15.47 22.27
CA LEU A 67 -12.39 -16.71 21.50
C LEU A 67 -11.61 -17.81 22.22
N ASP A 68 -12.09 -19.04 22.07
CA ASP A 68 -11.38 -20.22 22.55
C ASP A 68 -10.13 -20.55 21.71
N VAL A 69 -9.32 -21.48 22.18
CA VAL A 69 -8.11 -21.94 21.48
C VAL A 69 -8.47 -22.50 20.11
N ASP A 70 -9.50 -23.35 20.02
CA ASP A 70 -9.95 -23.95 18.75
C ASP A 70 -10.52 -22.89 17.80
N GLU A 71 -11.26 -21.92 18.32
CA GLU A 71 -11.80 -20.81 17.54
C GLU A 71 -10.69 -19.90 17.01
N LYS A 72 -9.61 -19.69 17.77
CA LYS A 72 -8.42 -18.97 17.31
C LYS A 72 -7.64 -19.77 16.26
N ALA A 73 -7.59 -21.10 16.41
CA ALA A 73 -6.89 -21.98 15.49
C ALA A 73 -7.47 -21.93 14.07
N VAL A 74 -8.78 -21.67 13.91
CA VAL A 74 -9.42 -21.39 12.61
C VAL A 74 -8.70 -20.29 11.81
N PHE A 75 -8.10 -19.31 12.50
CA PHE A 75 -7.37 -18.22 11.89
C PHE A 75 -5.86 -18.48 11.74
N SER A 76 -5.38 -19.69 12.01
CA SER A 76 -4.02 -20.12 11.68
C SER A 76 -3.81 -20.18 10.16
N ALA A 77 -2.56 -20.11 9.71
CA ALA A 77 -2.24 -20.13 8.28
C ALA A 77 -2.76 -21.40 7.60
N ARG A 78 -2.45 -22.58 8.17
CA ARG A 78 -2.82 -23.90 7.66
C ARG A 78 -4.32 -24.06 7.50
N ILE A 79 -5.08 -23.78 8.57
CA ILE A 79 -6.54 -23.97 8.56
C ILE A 79 -7.22 -22.95 7.65
N PHE A 80 -6.83 -21.68 7.77
CA PHE A 80 -7.45 -20.63 6.97
C PHE A 80 -7.18 -20.82 5.48
N GLN A 81 -5.97 -21.20 5.08
CA GLN A 81 -5.61 -21.46 3.69
C GLN A 81 -6.40 -22.64 3.11
N HIS A 82 -6.55 -23.73 3.87
CA HIS A 82 -7.30 -24.90 3.43
C HIS A 82 -8.76 -24.56 3.07
N PHE A 83 -9.44 -23.79 3.92
CA PHE A 83 -10.84 -23.43 3.69
C PHE A 83 -11.04 -22.23 2.74
N SER A 84 -10.15 -21.24 2.78
CA SER A 84 -10.29 -20.01 1.98
C SER A 84 -9.72 -20.12 0.56
N GLY A 85 -8.77 -21.03 0.34
CA GLY A 85 -7.96 -21.08 -0.89
C GLY A 85 -7.03 -19.88 -1.07
N ILE A 86 -6.90 -18.98 -0.07
CA ILE A 86 -6.02 -17.82 -0.13
C ILE A 86 -4.64 -18.22 0.40
N PRO A 87 -3.55 -18.05 -0.39
CA PRO A 87 -2.20 -18.28 0.10
C PRO A 87 -1.90 -17.44 1.33
N CYS A 88 -1.49 -18.08 2.41
CA CYS A 88 -1.12 -17.44 3.67
C CYS A 88 0.37 -17.67 3.92
N ASP A 89 1.12 -16.58 4.15
CA ASP A 89 2.50 -16.72 4.61
C ASP A 89 2.47 -17.38 6.01
N PHE A 90 3.16 -18.51 6.14
CA PHE A 90 3.23 -19.29 7.37
C PHE A 90 3.96 -18.50 8.47
N GLU A 91 3.50 -18.65 9.70
CA GLU A 91 4.02 -17.90 10.86
C GLU A 91 5.37 -18.44 11.34
N ASP A 92 5.74 -19.65 10.88
CA ASP A 92 6.90 -20.41 11.30
C ASP A 92 7.82 -20.69 10.10
N GLU A 93 8.88 -19.89 9.96
CA GLU A 93 10.14 -20.42 9.42
C GLU A 93 10.89 -21.05 10.60
N ALA A 94 10.57 -22.30 10.89
CA ALA A 94 11.57 -23.23 11.38
C ALA A 94 11.89 -24.15 10.20
N GLU A 95 13.17 -24.37 9.93
CA GLU A 95 13.63 -25.45 9.07
C GLU A 95 13.02 -26.77 9.55
N ASP A 96 11.89 -27.15 8.98
CA ASP A 96 11.45 -28.53 8.97
C ASP A 96 10.87 -28.79 7.58
N ASP A 97 11.64 -29.53 6.78
CA ASP A 97 11.22 -30.14 5.52
C ASP A 97 10.21 -31.27 5.80
N GLU A 98 9.23 -31.04 6.68
CA GLU A 98 8.08 -31.92 6.84
C GLU A 98 6.98 -31.41 5.93
N GLU A 99 6.81 -32.12 4.80
CA GLU A 99 5.70 -32.02 3.87
C GLU A 99 4.43 -31.57 4.59
N GLU A 100 4.05 -30.33 4.33
CA GLU A 100 2.97 -29.62 5.00
C GLU A 100 1.66 -30.38 4.81
N SER A 101 1.38 -31.27 5.75
CA SER A 101 0.28 -32.22 5.64
C SER A 101 -1.05 -31.48 5.60
N ASP A 102 -1.82 -31.75 4.55
CA ASP A 102 -3.22 -31.39 4.44
C ASP A 102 -3.95 -31.66 5.77
N LEU A 103 -4.95 -30.84 6.11
CA LEU A 103 -5.75 -31.09 7.31
C LEU A 103 -6.30 -32.51 7.28
N THR A 104 -6.16 -33.21 8.40
CA THR A 104 -6.75 -34.54 8.56
C THR A 104 -8.27 -34.43 8.53
N THR A 105 -8.97 -35.51 8.16
CA THR A 105 -10.45 -35.52 8.10
C THR A 105 -11.08 -35.08 9.43
N ASP A 106 -10.51 -35.51 10.55
CA ASP A 106 -10.99 -35.18 11.90
C ASP A 106 -10.84 -33.68 12.20
N GLU A 107 -9.71 -33.07 11.80
CA GLU A 107 -9.49 -31.62 11.91
C GLU A 107 -10.48 -30.85 11.02
N ILE A 108 -10.74 -31.33 9.80
CA ILE A 108 -11.69 -30.70 8.89
C ILE A 108 -13.09 -30.72 9.51
N GLU A 109 -13.53 -31.85 10.06
CA GLU A 109 -14.85 -31.97 10.69
C GLU A 109 -14.98 -31.07 11.93
N LEU A 110 -13.90 -30.89 12.69
CA LEU A 110 -13.87 -30.00 13.85
C LEU A 110 -13.92 -28.51 13.45
N TYR A 111 -13.05 -28.10 12.53
CA TYR A 111 -12.85 -26.68 12.22
C TYR A 111 -13.81 -26.12 11.19
N LYS A 112 -14.39 -26.94 10.31
CA LYS A 112 -15.37 -26.50 9.31
C LYS A 112 -16.58 -25.75 9.90
N PRO A 113 -17.30 -26.27 10.93
CA PRO A 113 -18.41 -25.53 11.51
C PRO A 113 -17.96 -24.24 12.23
N LEU A 114 -16.75 -24.20 12.77
CA LEU A 114 -16.19 -22.99 13.39
C LEU A 114 -15.83 -21.95 12.34
N TYR A 115 -15.26 -22.38 11.21
CA TYR A 115 -14.93 -21.53 10.07
C TYR A 115 -16.18 -20.82 9.54
N ASP A 116 -17.25 -21.57 9.26
CA ASP A 116 -18.51 -21.02 8.75
C ASP A 116 -19.18 -20.04 9.73
N LYS A 117 -18.98 -20.24 11.04
CA LYS A 117 -19.54 -19.38 12.08
C LYS A 117 -18.73 -18.12 12.34
N LEU A 118 -17.40 -18.15 12.18
CA LEU A 118 -16.50 -17.07 12.60
C LEU A 118 -16.01 -16.22 11.42
N VAL A 119 -15.88 -16.81 10.24
CA VAL A 119 -15.27 -16.19 9.06
C VAL A 119 -16.34 -15.60 8.14
N ASN A 120 -16.08 -14.41 7.65
CA ASN A 120 -16.85 -13.78 6.60
C ASN A 120 -16.47 -14.39 5.24
N ILE A 121 -17.19 -15.43 4.85
CA ILE A 121 -16.98 -16.16 3.59
C ILE A 121 -17.17 -15.26 2.37
N GLU A 122 -18.11 -14.32 2.41
CA GLU A 122 -18.34 -13.38 1.30
C GLU A 122 -17.08 -12.52 1.05
N LYS A 123 -16.49 -12.00 2.12
CA LYS A 123 -15.26 -11.22 2.04
C LYS A 123 -14.08 -12.06 1.53
N VAL A 124 -13.98 -13.32 1.99
CA VAL A 124 -12.97 -14.26 1.49
C VAL A 124 -13.11 -14.46 -0.01
N ASN A 125 -14.32 -14.72 -0.51
CA ASN A 125 -14.60 -14.91 -1.93
C ASN A 125 -14.24 -13.67 -2.77
N ILE A 126 -14.56 -12.47 -2.28
CA ILE A 126 -14.19 -11.21 -2.94
C ILE A 126 -12.66 -11.07 -3.05
N VAL A 127 -11.93 -11.41 -1.99
CA VAL A 127 -10.46 -11.34 -1.99
C VAL A 127 -9.85 -12.40 -2.88
N ALA A 128 -10.37 -13.63 -2.84
CA ALA A 128 -9.92 -14.72 -3.71
C ALA A 128 -10.11 -14.35 -5.20
N ALA A 129 -11.25 -13.76 -5.55
CA ALA A 129 -11.50 -13.26 -6.92
C ALA A 129 -10.52 -12.13 -7.31
N LYS A 130 -10.28 -11.16 -6.41
CA LYS A 130 -9.37 -10.04 -6.65
C LYS A 130 -7.89 -10.43 -6.67
N GLY A 131 -7.51 -11.49 -5.97
CA GLY A 131 -6.13 -12.02 -5.99
C GLY A 131 -5.66 -12.38 -7.39
N SER A 132 -6.59 -12.76 -8.28
CA SER A 132 -6.34 -12.96 -9.71
C SER A 132 -6.11 -11.65 -10.49
N GLU A 133 -6.67 -10.52 -10.04
CA GLU A 133 -6.62 -9.25 -10.76
C GLU A 133 -5.40 -8.39 -10.38
N CYS A 134 -4.89 -8.53 -9.16
CA CYS A 134 -3.77 -7.76 -8.63
C CYS A 134 -2.37 -8.23 -9.10
N GLN A 135 -2.27 -9.32 -9.87
CA GLN A 135 -1.01 -9.70 -10.54
C GLN A 135 -0.67 -8.83 -11.77
N GLY A 136 -1.57 -7.92 -12.15
CA GLY A 136 -1.46 -7.10 -13.36
C GLY A 136 -0.96 -5.68 -13.13
N GLU A 137 0.24 -5.50 -12.61
CA GLU A 137 1.20 -4.43 -12.98
C GLU A 137 2.39 -4.47 -12.03
N ASN A 138 3.56 -4.85 -12.54
CA ASN A 138 4.77 -4.82 -11.71
C ASN A 138 5.10 -3.36 -11.34
N THR A 139 5.54 -3.14 -10.10
CA THR A 139 5.91 -1.82 -9.57
C THR A 139 6.91 -1.06 -10.45
N SER A 140 7.74 -1.80 -11.19
CA SER A 140 8.68 -1.28 -12.20
C SER A 140 7.98 -0.61 -13.39
N GLN A 141 6.89 -1.17 -13.91
CA GLN A 141 6.09 -0.59 -14.99
C GLN A 141 5.38 0.69 -14.53
N THR A 142 4.81 0.69 -13.32
CA THR A 142 4.18 1.88 -12.73
C THR A 142 5.22 2.99 -12.52
N TYR A 143 6.43 2.64 -12.04
CA TYR A 143 7.54 3.58 -11.90
C TYR A 143 7.97 4.19 -13.25
N LYS A 144 8.13 3.36 -14.30
CA LYS A 144 8.47 3.83 -15.64
C LYS A 144 7.42 4.78 -16.21
N LYS A 145 6.13 4.48 -16.03
CA LYS A 145 5.01 5.36 -16.44
C LYS A 145 5.03 6.69 -15.68
N ALA A 146 5.28 6.67 -14.37
CA ALA A 146 5.36 7.89 -13.57
C ALA A 146 6.58 8.77 -13.93
N LEU A 147 7.74 8.14 -14.17
CA LEU A 147 8.95 8.83 -14.60
C LEU A 147 8.77 9.50 -15.96
N SER A 148 8.22 8.78 -16.95
CA SER A 148 7.98 9.34 -18.29
C SER A 148 6.99 10.51 -18.27
N ALA A 149 5.93 10.41 -17.47
CA ALA A 149 4.98 11.50 -17.26
C ALA A 149 5.65 12.75 -16.63
N THR A 150 6.52 12.55 -15.64
CA THR A 150 7.26 13.65 -14.98
C THR A 150 8.24 14.31 -15.95
N LEU A 151 8.99 13.53 -16.74
CA LEU A 151 9.91 14.05 -17.75
C LEU A 151 9.18 14.84 -18.83
N LYS A 152 8.00 14.38 -19.25
CA LYS A 152 7.16 15.09 -20.21
C LYS A 152 6.67 16.44 -19.67
N LEU A 153 6.21 16.49 -18.42
CA LEU A 153 5.82 17.75 -17.79
C LEU A 153 7.00 18.72 -17.67
N ASN A 154 8.18 18.21 -17.31
CA ASN A 154 9.39 19.02 -17.24
C ASN A 154 9.81 19.57 -18.60
N SER A 155 9.75 18.77 -19.68
CA SER A 155 10.09 19.26 -21.02
C SER A 155 9.07 20.27 -21.54
N GLU A 156 7.78 20.09 -21.26
CA GLU A 156 6.74 21.09 -21.57
C GLU A 156 6.94 22.40 -20.81
N LEU A 157 7.43 22.36 -19.58
CA LEU A 157 7.70 23.56 -18.78
C LEU A 157 8.96 24.29 -19.24
N MET A 158 10.02 23.56 -19.60
CA MET A 158 11.26 24.15 -20.14
C MET A 158 11.10 24.69 -21.57
N ASN A 159 10.16 24.15 -22.35
CA ASN A 159 9.87 24.59 -23.71
C ASN A 159 8.79 25.69 -23.80
N LYS A 160 8.25 26.16 -22.66
CA LYS A 160 7.36 27.34 -22.66
C LYS A 160 8.21 28.62 -22.81
N PRO A 161 7.84 29.56 -23.70
CA PRO A 161 8.64 30.75 -24.02
C PRO A 161 8.68 31.82 -22.90
N ALA A 162 8.28 31.50 -21.67
CA ALA A 162 8.34 32.43 -20.55
C ALA A 162 9.76 32.72 -20.07
N VAL A 163 10.73 31.84 -20.35
CA VAL A 163 12.15 32.03 -19.97
C VAL A 163 12.92 32.84 -21.02
N HIS A 164 12.51 32.83 -22.29
CA HIS A 164 13.15 33.64 -23.34
C HIS A 164 12.71 35.12 -23.35
N HIS A 165 11.74 35.51 -22.52
CA HIS A 165 11.29 36.90 -22.47
C HIS A 165 12.27 37.84 -21.75
N PHE A 166 13.19 37.33 -20.92
CA PHE A 166 14.15 38.19 -20.19
C PHE A 166 15.35 38.66 -21.02
N GLU A 167 15.76 37.93 -22.06
CA GLU A 167 16.87 38.36 -22.93
C GLU A 167 16.43 39.33 -24.04
N CYS A 168 15.17 39.27 -24.49
CA CYS A 168 14.64 40.20 -25.50
C CYS A 168 14.39 41.62 -24.98
N ILE A 169 14.21 41.81 -23.67
CA ILE A 169 14.02 43.16 -23.10
C ILE A 169 15.36 43.90 -23.01
N GLN A 170 16.48 43.21 -22.77
CA GLN A 170 17.79 43.86 -22.68
C GLN A 170 18.33 44.36 -24.04
N TYR A 171 18.01 43.69 -25.15
CA TYR A 171 18.46 44.13 -26.48
C TYR A 171 17.69 45.35 -27.02
N ASN A 172 16.44 45.58 -26.59
CA ASN A 172 15.63 46.72 -27.05
C ASN A 172 15.86 48.01 -26.26
N LEU A 173 16.41 47.95 -25.04
CA LEU A 173 16.76 49.15 -24.26
C LEU A 173 18.08 49.82 -24.67
N LEU A 174 18.99 49.11 -25.36
CA LEU A 174 20.27 49.66 -25.82
C LEU A 174 20.21 50.28 -27.22
N SER A 175 19.10 50.14 -27.95
CA SER A 175 18.97 50.65 -29.33
C SER A 175 18.28 52.03 -29.40
N THR A 176 17.59 52.46 -28.34
CA THR A 176 16.81 53.71 -28.36
C THR A 176 17.57 54.98 -27.95
N ASP A 177 18.83 54.88 -27.51
CA ASP A 177 19.58 56.02 -26.96
C ASP A 177 20.48 56.77 -27.99
N SER A 178 20.27 56.59 -29.29
CA SER A 178 21.18 57.16 -30.31
C SER A 178 20.66 58.33 -31.13
N HIS A 179 19.48 58.92 -30.89
CA HIS A 179 19.06 60.13 -31.62
C HIS A 179 18.30 61.15 -30.75
N THR A 180 19.03 62.08 -30.11
CA THR A 180 18.65 63.51 -30.02
C THR A 180 19.76 64.34 -29.37
N ILE A 181 20.75 64.81 -30.14
CA ILE A 181 21.52 66.02 -29.79
C ILE A 181 21.73 66.85 -31.06
N SER A 182 21.08 68.02 -31.12
CA SER A 182 21.42 69.26 -31.85
C SER A 182 20.12 69.96 -32.29
N GLY A 183 19.84 71.23 -32.06
CA GLY A 183 20.73 72.32 -31.71
C GLY A 183 20.06 73.45 -30.90
N LYS A 184 20.94 74.20 -30.27
CA LYS A 184 20.75 75.38 -29.43
C LYS A 184 20.19 76.56 -30.24
N LYS A 185 19.42 77.42 -29.58
CA LYS A 185 19.40 78.87 -29.86
C LYS A 185 20.43 79.54 -28.96
#